data_AF-A0A168MAL2-F1
#
_entry.id   AF-A0A168MAL2-F1
#
_cell.length_a   1.000
_cell.length_b   1.000
_cell.length_c   1.000
_cell.angle_alpha   90.00
_cell.angle_beta   90.00
_cell.angle_gamma   90.00
#
_symmetry.space_group_name_H-M   'P 1'
#
loop_
_entity.id
_entity.type
_entity.pdbx_description
1 polymer ?
#
loop_
_entity_poly.entity_id
_entity_poly.type
_entity_poly.pdbx_seq_one_letter_code
_entity_poly.pdbx_strand_id
1 'polypeptide(L)'
;RWSKEETEKLQELIDRYGEDNMQQVASVMGSRTARQCLERWRWQLNNPKTGRFSKEEGERILEAVAKYGENFAVVAKVTGVTRTPRHISQHYHNVLAPDIDRSEWTLAEEEQVYKTCLKHGRDMLKVQQELGSKRSKRDMWNHFN
;
A
#
# COMPACT_ATOMS: atom_id res chain seq x y z
N ARG A 1 12.64 -20.89 -9.80
CA ARG A 1 12.09 -19.54 -9.49
C ARG A 1 11.14 -19.15 -10.60
N TRP A 2 10.02 -18.48 -10.32
CA TRP A 2 9.09 -17.98 -11.33
C TRP A 2 9.60 -16.66 -11.91
N SER A 3 9.63 -16.52 -13.23
CA SER A 3 9.92 -15.24 -13.89
C SER A 3 8.68 -14.35 -13.97
N LYS A 4 8.84 -13.08 -14.34
CA LYS A 4 7.73 -12.15 -14.53
C LYS A 4 6.82 -12.61 -15.67
N GLU A 5 7.43 -13.03 -16.78
CA GLU A 5 6.76 -13.53 -17.98
C GLU A 5 5.97 -14.82 -17.67
N GLU A 6 6.54 -15.73 -16.87
CA GLU A 6 5.82 -16.94 -16.44
C GLU A 6 4.61 -16.60 -15.56
N THR A 7 4.71 -15.57 -14.73
CA THR A 7 3.60 -15.15 -13.86
C THR A 7 2.49 -14.41 -14.59
N GLU A 8 2.84 -13.61 -15.60
CA GLU A 8 1.90 -12.94 -16.49
C GLU A 8 1.17 -13.99 -17.34
N LYS A 9 1.90 -14.93 -17.94
CA LYS A 9 1.30 -16.04 -18.68
C LYS A 9 0.38 -16.89 -17.80
N LEU A 10 0.77 -17.16 -16.55
CA LEU A 10 -0.09 -17.89 -15.60
C LEU A 10 -1.41 -17.15 -15.35
N GLN A 11 -1.35 -15.83 -15.09
CA GLN A 11 -2.52 -14.98 -14.88
C GLN A 11 -3.45 -15.03 -16.10
N GLU A 12 -2.93 -14.79 -17.32
CA GLU A 12 -3.72 -14.82 -18.55
C GLU A 12 -4.42 -16.17 -18.79
N LEU A 13 -3.72 -17.28 -18.51
CA LEU A 13 -4.27 -18.61 -18.68
C LEU A 13 -5.37 -18.92 -17.66
N ILE A 14 -5.23 -18.44 -16.43
CA ILE A 14 -6.27 -18.59 -15.40
C ILE A 14 -7.48 -17.71 -15.74
N ASP A 15 -7.28 -16.49 -16.23
CA ASP A 15 -8.37 -15.61 -16.68
C ASP A 15 -9.11 -16.22 -17.87
N ARG A 16 -8.42 -16.97 -18.74
CA ARG A 16 -9.00 -17.63 -19.92
C ARG A 16 -9.72 -18.95 -19.61
N TYR A 17 -9.11 -19.82 -18.79
CA TYR A 17 -9.60 -21.18 -18.57
C TYR A 17 -10.29 -21.37 -17.22
N GLY A 18 -10.18 -20.42 -16.30
CA GLY A 18 -10.70 -20.51 -14.93
C GLY A 18 -9.73 -21.19 -13.96
N GLU A 19 -9.87 -20.88 -12.67
CA GLU A 19 -8.99 -21.39 -11.62
C GLU A 19 -9.20 -22.88 -11.30
N ASP A 20 -10.33 -23.46 -11.70
CA ASP A 20 -10.63 -24.88 -11.52
C ASP A 20 -9.94 -25.79 -12.56
N ASN A 21 -9.46 -25.23 -13.68
CA ASN A 21 -8.91 -25.97 -14.82
C ASN A 21 -7.37 -25.98 -14.85
N MET A 22 -6.73 -26.23 -13.71
CA MET A 22 -5.26 -26.15 -13.55
C MET A 22 -4.48 -27.14 -14.43
N GLN A 23 -5.09 -28.26 -14.80
CA GLN A 23 -4.53 -29.24 -15.73
C GLN A 23 -4.40 -28.64 -17.14
N GLN A 24 -5.42 -27.93 -17.59
CA GLN A 24 -5.39 -27.21 -18.87
C GLN A 24 -4.38 -26.07 -18.84
N VAL A 25 -4.37 -25.28 -17.75
CA VAL A 25 -3.41 -24.19 -17.55
C VAL A 25 -1.97 -24.72 -17.62
N ALA A 26 -1.67 -25.82 -16.93
CA ALA A 26 -0.34 -26.43 -16.95
C ALA A 26 0.05 -26.98 -18.32
N SER A 27 -0.89 -27.59 -19.04
CA SER A 27 -0.67 -28.10 -20.40
C SER A 27 -0.24 -26.96 -21.35
N VAL A 28 -0.90 -25.80 -21.28
CA VAL A 28 -0.55 -24.62 -22.10
C VAL A 28 0.68 -23.87 -21.58
N MET A 29 0.94 -23.91 -20.28
CA MET A 29 2.19 -23.40 -19.71
C MET A 29 3.39 -24.18 -20.26
N GLY A 30 3.31 -25.52 -20.34
CA GLY A 30 4.33 -26.42 -20.86
C GLY A 30 5.58 -26.57 -19.97
N SER A 31 5.96 -25.53 -19.23
CA SER A 31 7.13 -25.50 -18.35
C SER A 31 6.84 -25.85 -16.88
N ARG A 32 5.56 -25.97 -16.49
CA ARG A 32 5.11 -26.10 -15.09
C ARG A 32 4.02 -27.15 -14.95
N THR A 33 3.97 -27.82 -13.79
CA THR A 33 2.89 -28.77 -13.46
C THR A 33 1.66 -28.06 -12.91
N ALA A 34 0.49 -28.70 -12.99
CA ALA A 34 -0.77 -28.15 -12.44
C ALA A 34 -0.66 -27.78 -10.95
N ARG A 35 0.05 -28.60 -10.17
CA ARG A 35 0.33 -28.32 -8.76
C ARG A 35 1.17 -27.05 -8.59
N GLN A 36 2.23 -26.88 -9.38
CA GLN A 36 3.08 -25.69 -9.32
C GLN A 36 2.31 -24.42 -9.72
N CYS A 37 1.48 -24.49 -10.76
CA CYS A 37 0.61 -23.40 -11.18
C CYS A 37 -0.37 -23.01 -10.07
N LEU A 38 -1.05 -23.99 -9.45
CA LEU A 38 -1.98 -23.74 -8.37
C LEU A 38 -1.31 -23.15 -7.12
N GLU A 39 -0.16 -23.68 -6.72
CA GLU A 39 0.62 -23.14 -5.59
C GLU A 39 1.04 -21.68 -5.88
N ARG A 40 1.46 -21.39 -7.12
CA ARG A 40 1.82 -20.04 -7.52
C ARG A 40 0.63 -19.09 -7.53
N TRP A 41 -0.52 -19.52 -8.06
CA TRP A 41 -1.76 -18.76 -8.09
C TRP A 41 -2.21 -18.38 -6.68
N ARG A 42 -2.26 -19.36 -5.77
CA ARG A 42 -2.59 -19.14 -4.36
C ARG A 42 -1.62 -18.16 -3.69
N TRP A 43 -0.33 -18.24 -4.04
CA TRP A 43 0.64 -17.28 -3.54
C TRP A 43 0.38 -15.87 -4.08
N GLN A 44 0.07 -15.73 -5.38
CA GLN A 44 -0.27 -14.42 -5.97
C GLN A 44 -1.51 -13.79 -5.33
N LEU A 45 -2.57 -14.57 -5.10
CA LEU A 45 -3.79 -14.10 -4.44
C LEU A 45 -3.55 -13.66 -3.00
N ASN A 46 -2.68 -14.38 -2.29
CA ASN A 46 -2.36 -14.09 -0.89
C ASN A 46 -1.18 -13.14 -0.71
N ASN A 47 -0.55 -12.68 -1.79
CA ASN A 47 0.56 -11.75 -1.71
C ASN A 47 0.05 -10.31 -1.76
N PRO A 48 0.18 -9.54 -0.67
CA PRO A 48 -0.23 -8.15 -0.67
C PRO A 48 0.59 -7.35 -1.70
N LYS A 49 -0.09 -6.55 -2.52
CA LYS A 49 0.56 -5.59 -3.40
C LYS A 49 1.45 -4.65 -2.58
N THR A 50 2.68 -4.50 -3.04
CA THR A 50 3.66 -3.53 -2.55
C THR A 50 3.79 -2.39 -3.56
N GLY A 51 4.28 -1.22 -3.12
CA GLY A 51 4.40 -0.04 -3.98
C GLY A 51 3.27 0.98 -3.81
N ARG A 52 3.22 1.98 -4.69
CA ARG A 52 2.27 3.12 -4.61
C ARG A 52 0.83 2.65 -4.61
N PHE A 53 -0.02 3.34 -3.86
CA PHE A 53 -1.45 3.17 -3.93
C PHE A 53 -1.98 3.87 -5.18
N SER A 54 -2.93 3.24 -5.87
CA SER A 54 -3.67 3.90 -6.94
C SER A 54 -4.69 4.88 -6.37
N LYS A 55 -5.20 5.78 -7.21
CA LYS A 55 -6.24 6.73 -6.82
C LYS A 55 -7.51 6.00 -6.38
N GLU A 56 -7.89 4.96 -7.12
CA GLU A 56 -9.06 4.13 -6.87
C GLU A 56 -8.91 3.33 -5.56
N GLU A 57 -7.71 2.82 -5.26
CA GLU A 57 -7.42 2.22 -3.96
C GLU A 57 -7.63 3.24 -2.84
N GLY A 58 -7.15 4.47 -3.02
CA GLY A 58 -7.29 5.56 -2.05
C GLY A 58 -8.74 5.96 -1.80
N GLU A 59 -9.54 6.12 -2.86
CA GLU A 59 -10.96 6.47 -2.79
C GLU A 59 -11.75 5.41 -2.02
N ARG A 60 -11.56 4.12 -2.33
CA ARG A 60 -12.22 3.03 -1.61
C ARG A 60 -11.84 3.00 -0.13
N ILE A 61 -10.56 3.24 0.18
CA ILE A 61 -10.08 3.30 1.58
C ILE A 61 -10.75 4.46 2.31
N LEU A 62 -10.83 5.65 1.69
CA LEU A 62 -11.49 6.82 2.28
C LEU A 62 -12.97 6.57 2.58
N GLU A 63 -13.73 6.05 1.62
CA GLU A 63 -15.13 5.71 1.79
C GLU A 63 -15.35 4.68 2.90
N ALA A 64 -14.50 3.65 2.95
CA ALA A 64 -14.58 2.62 3.97
C ALA A 64 -14.22 3.15 5.37
N VAL A 65 -13.19 4.00 5.49
CA VAL A 65 -12.84 4.62 6.79
C VAL A 65 -13.96 5.57 7.25
N ALA A 66 -14.57 6.33 6.33
CA ALA A 66 -15.72 7.18 6.67
C ALA A 66 -16.90 6.37 7.20
N LYS A 67 -17.12 5.15 6.69
CA LYS A 67 -18.24 4.28 7.09
C LYS A 67 -17.95 3.40 8.32
N TYR A 68 -16.73 2.90 8.47
CA TYR A 68 -16.37 1.87 9.46
C TYR A 68 -15.31 2.33 10.48
N GLY A 69 -14.83 3.58 10.37
CA GLY A 69 -13.74 4.11 11.18
C GLY A 69 -12.38 3.50 10.84
N GLU A 70 -11.39 3.76 11.70
CA GLU A 70 -10.01 3.32 11.53
C GLU A 70 -9.78 1.83 11.88
N ASN A 71 -10.80 0.99 11.77
CA ASN A 71 -10.62 -0.45 11.86
C ASN A 71 -10.06 -0.99 10.54
N PHE A 72 -8.75 -0.87 10.35
CA PHE A 72 -8.10 -1.19 9.07
C PHE A 72 -8.20 -2.67 8.67
N ALA A 73 -8.50 -3.57 9.60
CA ALA A 73 -8.81 -4.97 9.27
C ALA A 73 -10.18 -5.09 8.57
N VAL A 74 -11.19 -4.36 9.07
CA VAL A 74 -12.49 -4.25 8.40
C VAL A 74 -12.36 -3.52 7.07
N VAL A 75 -11.63 -2.40 7.03
CA VAL A 75 -11.37 -1.62 5.80
C VAL A 75 -10.72 -2.50 4.72
N ALA A 76 -9.70 -3.29 5.06
CA ALA A 76 -9.08 -4.22 4.10
C ALA A 76 -10.09 -5.20 3.51
N LYS A 77 -10.96 -5.77 4.36
CA LYS A 77 -11.96 -6.75 3.94
C LYS A 77 -13.04 -6.16 3.04
N VAL A 78 -13.56 -4.97 3.36
CA VAL A 78 -14.69 -4.37 2.62
C VAL A 78 -14.27 -3.70 1.32
N THR A 79 -13.05 -3.16 1.25
CA THR A 79 -12.55 -2.49 0.03
C THR A 79 -12.05 -3.48 -1.01
N GLY A 80 -11.74 -4.72 -0.60
CA GLY A 80 -11.18 -5.76 -1.46
C GLY A 80 -9.81 -5.40 -2.02
N VAL A 81 -9.13 -4.37 -1.49
CA VAL A 81 -7.78 -4.03 -1.92
C VAL A 81 -6.82 -5.12 -1.49
N THR A 82 -5.91 -5.51 -2.37
CA THR A 82 -4.87 -6.49 -2.09
C THR A 82 -3.75 -5.85 -1.25
N ARG A 83 -4.07 -5.21 -0.12
CA ARG A 83 -3.15 -4.53 0.79
C ARG A 83 -3.35 -5.08 2.20
N THR A 84 -2.28 -5.14 2.99
CA THR A 84 -2.41 -5.51 4.40
C THR A 84 -3.07 -4.38 5.19
N PRO A 85 -3.74 -4.67 6.32
CA PRO A 85 -4.26 -3.62 7.22
C PRO A 85 -3.20 -2.60 7.61
N ARG A 86 -1.95 -3.05 7.80
CA ARG A 86 -0.80 -2.18 8.10
C ARG A 86 -0.48 -1.23 6.93
N HIS A 87 -0.48 -1.72 5.69
CA HIS A 87 -0.26 -0.86 4.52
C HIS A 87 -1.35 0.21 4.40
N ILE A 88 -2.61 -0.20 4.60
CA ILE A 88 -3.76 0.70 4.52
C ILE A 88 -3.67 1.77 5.61
N SER A 89 -3.45 1.38 6.87
CA SER A 89 -3.28 2.31 7.99
C SER A 89 -2.16 3.31 7.69
N GLN A 90 -0.99 2.83 7.27
CA GLN A 90 0.14 3.70 6.99
C GLN A 90 -0.16 4.70 5.87
N HIS A 91 -0.84 4.25 4.82
CA HIS A 91 -1.22 5.12 3.71
C HIS A 91 -2.29 6.13 4.12
N TYR A 92 -3.27 5.70 4.92
CA TYR A 92 -4.30 6.57 5.44
C TYR A 92 -3.69 7.72 6.26
N HIS A 93 -2.91 7.40 7.29
CA HIS A 93 -2.33 8.40 8.21
C HIS A 93 -1.22 9.26 7.61
N ASN A 94 -0.65 8.89 6.46
CA ASN A 94 0.39 9.69 5.81
C ASN A 94 -0.09 10.48 4.60
N VAL A 95 -1.18 10.03 3.96
CA VAL A 95 -1.57 10.53 2.63
C VAL A 95 -3.06 10.82 2.55
N LEU A 96 -3.93 9.94 3.04
CA LEU A 96 -5.37 10.07 2.77
C LEU A 96 -6.14 10.86 3.82
N ALA A 97 -5.76 10.84 5.09
CA ALA A 97 -6.57 11.41 6.17
C ALA A 97 -6.90 12.90 5.88
N PRO A 98 -8.18 13.32 6.02
CA PRO A 98 -8.62 14.64 5.55
C PRO A 98 -7.91 15.83 6.20
N ASP A 99 -7.45 15.64 7.42
CA ASP A 99 -6.78 16.64 8.26
C ASP A 99 -5.29 16.83 7.94
N ILE A 100 -4.70 15.95 7.11
CA ILE A 100 -3.30 16.06 6.71
C ILE A 100 -3.12 17.23 5.75
N ASP A 101 -2.16 18.10 6.07
CA ASP A 101 -1.68 19.14 5.16
C ASP A 101 -0.76 18.55 4.09
N ARG A 102 -1.07 18.89 2.83
CA ARG A 102 -0.39 18.44 1.62
C ARG A 102 0.05 19.61 0.73
N SER A 103 -0.01 20.84 1.25
CA SER A 103 0.42 22.03 0.53
C SER A 103 1.92 21.97 0.20
N GLU A 104 2.35 22.76 -0.77
CA GLU A 104 3.78 22.87 -1.10
C GLU A 104 4.56 23.40 0.12
N TRP A 105 5.79 22.95 0.27
CA TRP A 105 6.66 23.39 1.36
C TRP A 105 7.19 24.78 1.10
N THR A 106 7.10 25.64 2.10
CA THR A 106 7.79 26.93 2.09
C THR A 106 9.16 26.81 2.74
N LEU A 107 10.12 27.64 2.32
CA LEU A 107 11.46 27.69 2.92
C LEU A 107 11.41 27.96 4.43
N ALA A 108 10.43 28.75 4.89
CA ALA A 108 10.23 29.05 6.30
C ALA A 108 9.80 27.80 7.09
N GLU A 109 8.87 27.00 6.56
CA GLU A 109 8.47 25.72 7.16
C GLU A 109 9.62 24.72 7.17
N GLU A 110 10.38 24.63 6.08
CA GLU A 110 11.55 23.74 6.00
C GLU A 110 12.60 24.11 7.05
N GLU A 111 12.89 25.40 7.21
CA GLU A 111 13.82 25.89 8.23
C GLU A 111 13.32 25.57 9.65
N GLN A 112 12.02 25.74 9.92
CA GLN A 112 11.43 25.40 11.21
C GLN A 112 11.52 23.91 11.51
N VAL A 113 11.21 23.05 10.53
CA VAL A 113 11.32 21.60 10.68
C VAL A 113 12.76 21.18 10.89
N TYR A 114 13.71 21.75 10.14
CA TYR A 114 15.13 21.48 10.32
C TYR A 114 15.61 21.80 11.74
N LYS A 115 15.32 23.01 12.24
CA LYS A 115 15.70 23.44 13.60
C LYS A 115 15.08 22.55 14.67
N THR A 116 13.79 22.23 14.54
CA THR A 116 13.09 21.38 15.51
C THR A 116 13.58 19.93 15.48
N CYS A 117 13.93 19.40 14.30
CA CYS A 117 14.57 18.09 14.16
C CYS A 117 15.98 18.05 14.78
N LEU A 118 16.78 19.12 14.68
CA LEU A 118 18.07 19.18 15.39
C LEU A 118 17.91 19.11 16.92
N LYS A 119 16.82 19.64 17.45
CA LYS A 119 16.50 19.62 18.89
C LYS A 119 16.00 18.26 19.38
N HIS A 120 15.12 17.60 18.62
CA HIS A 120 14.45 16.36 19.05
C HIS A 120 14.92 15.08 18.36
N GLY A 121 15.83 15.20 17.39
CA GLY A 121 16.34 14.09 16.61
C GLY A 121 15.25 13.37 15.81
N ARG A 122 15.12 12.06 16.02
CA ARG A 122 14.16 11.20 15.30
C ARG A 122 12.76 11.17 15.91
N ASP A 123 12.51 11.92 16.98
CA ASP A 123 11.19 11.98 17.64
C ASP A 123 10.23 12.90 16.87
N MET A 124 9.79 12.42 15.70
CA MET A 124 8.91 13.19 14.81
C MET A 124 7.54 13.49 15.40
N LEU A 125 7.12 12.76 16.44
CA LEU A 125 5.90 13.09 17.17
C LEU A 125 6.07 14.38 17.95
N LYS A 126 7.18 14.54 18.67
CA LYS A 126 7.51 15.82 19.33
C LYS A 126 7.72 16.95 18.35
N VAL A 127 8.40 16.68 17.23
CA VAL A 127 8.59 17.69 16.17
C VAL A 127 7.24 18.20 15.67
N GLN A 128 6.32 17.29 15.32
CA GLN A 128 4.97 17.64 14.86
C GLN A 128 4.20 18.45 15.90
N GLN A 129 4.25 18.03 17.17
CA GLN A 129 3.54 18.68 18.28
C GLN A 129 4.08 20.08 18.57
N GLU A 130 5.39 20.26 18.62
CA GLU A 130 6.02 21.57 18.90
C GLU A 130 5.74 22.58 17.78
N LEU A 131 5.71 22.11 16.52
CA LEU A 131 5.38 22.96 15.38
C LEU A 131 3.88 23.21 15.21
N GLY A 132 3.02 22.45 15.91
CA GLY A 132 1.57 22.46 15.68
C GLY A 132 1.19 22.12 14.23
N SER A 133 2.06 21.38 13.52
CA SER A 133 1.91 21.12 12.09
C SER A 133 0.90 20.00 11.83
N LYS A 134 0.09 20.18 10.78
CA LYS A 134 -0.81 19.15 10.25
C LYS A 134 -0.16 18.27 9.18
N ARG A 135 1.10 18.51 8.82
CA ARG A 135 1.85 17.64 7.89
C ARG A 135 2.14 16.30 8.54
N SER A 136 2.20 15.23 7.75
CA SER A 136 2.50 13.90 8.30
C SER A 136 3.95 13.83 8.82
N LYS A 137 4.17 13.09 9.91
CA LYS A 137 5.52 12.84 10.47
C LYS A 137 6.50 12.28 9.44
N ARG A 138 5.98 11.46 8.51
CA ARG A 138 6.75 10.89 7.40
C ARG A 138 7.21 11.98 6.44
N ASP A 139 6.33 12.90 6.09
CA ASP A 139 6.61 14.01 5.17
C ASP A 139 7.66 14.96 5.75
N MET A 140 7.46 15.39 7.01
CA MET A 140 8.45 16.22 7.72
C MET A 140 9.84 15.58 7.80
N TRP A 141 9.90 14.27 8.04
CA TRP A 141 11.18 13.54 8.10
C TRP A 141 11.85 13.43 6.72
N ASN A 142 11.06 13.30 5.65
CA ASN A 142 11.59 13.27 4.28
C ASN A 142 12.18 14.62 3.85
N HIS A 143 11.64 15.74 4.34
CA HIS A 143 12.23 17.07 4.08
C HIS A 143 13.46 17.36 4.95
N PHE A 144 13.63 16.66 6.07
CA PHE A 144 14.81 16.82 6.92
C PHE A 144 16.05 16.05 6.41
N ASN A 145 15.90 14.90 5.75
CA ASN A 145 17.03 14.07 5.24
C ASN A 145 17.22 14.21 3.74
#